data_AF-A0A1Q6RBK9-F1
#
_entry.id   AF-A0A1Q6RBK9-F1
#
_cell.length_a   1.000
_cell.length_b   1.000
_cell.length_c   1.000
_cell.angle_alpha   90.00
_cell.angle_beta   90.00
_cell.angle_gamma   90.00
#
_symmetry.space_group_name_H-M   'P 1'
#
loop_
_entity.id
_entity.type
_entity.pdbx_description
1 polymer ?
#
loop_
_entity_poly.entity_id
_entity_poly.type
_entity_poly.pdbx_seq_one_letter_code
_entity_poly.pdbx_strand_id
1 'polypeptide(L)'
;MYRLGFANTRRQARQLVNHGHFTVNGNHVNIPSYLIKVGDVVAVSEKASSNAFFKKLKEDDAFVAAPKWLDRDKNTLQGKVIALPTKADIDFDIAVHLIVELYSK
;
A
#
# COMPACT_ATOMS: atom_id res chain seq x y z
N MET A 1 -0.23 0.69 -0.69
CA MET A 1 0.89 0.86 -1.64
C MET A 1 2.21 1.07 -0.92
N TYR A 2 2.40 2.17 -0.17
CA TYR A 2 3.62 2.37 0.63
C TYR A 2 3.93 1.20 1.59
N ARG A 3 2.92 0.75 2.36
CA ARG A 3 3.06 -0.40 3.28
C ARG A 3 3.32 -1.74 2.59
N LEU A 4 2.97 -1.87 1.31
CA LEU A 4 3.24 -3.06 0.50
C LEU A 4 4.63 -2.98 -0.16
N GLY A 5 5.40 -1.89 0.02
CA GLY A 5 6.71 -1.73 -0.59
C GLY A 5 6.68 -1.47 -2.10
N PHE A 6 5.52 -1.25 -2.71
CA PHE A 6 5.41 -0.88 -4.14
C PHE A 6 5.73 0.60 -4.42
N ALA A 7 6.11 1.36 -3.39
CA ALA A 7 6.54 2.75 -3.47
C ALA A 7 7.47 3.06 -2.32
N ASN A 8 8.51 3.86 -2.57
CA ASN A 8 9.54 4.18 -1.58
C ASN A 8 9.08 5.24 -0.57
N THR A 9 8.17 6.13 -0.97
CA THR A 9 7.63 7.18 -0.10
C THR A 9 6.10 7.24 -0.18
N ARG A 10 5.46 7.79 0.87
CA ARG A 10 4.01 8.03 0.87
C ARG A 10 3.58 8.97 -0.27
N ARG A 11 4.39 9.98 -0.59
CA ARG A 11 4.14 10.92 -1.70
C ARG A 11 4.16 10.21 -3.05
N GLN A 12 5.19 9.39 -3.28
CA GLN A 12 5.30 8.58 -4.49
C GLN A 12 4.14 7.59 -4.60
N ALA A 13 3.74 6.94 -3.50
CA ALA A 13 2.60 6.04 -3.49
C ALA A 13 1.31 6.74 -3.96
N ARG A 14 1.06 7.96 -3.49
CA ARG A 14 -0.10 8.77 -3.91
C ARG A 14 -0.04 9.14 -5.39
N GLN A 15 1.14 9.53 -5.88
CA GLN A 15 1.33 9.84 -7.30
C GLN A 15 1.05 8.61 -8.18
N LEU A 16 1.58 7.46 -7.80
CA LEU A 16 1.40 6.22 -8.56
C LEU A 16 -0.06 5.77 -8.60
N VAL A 17 -0.79 5.95 -7.50
CA VAL A 17 -2.25 5.72 -7.47
C VAL A 17 -2.97 6.71 -8.36
N ASN A 18 -2.73 8.02 -8.23
CA ASN A 18 -3.39 9.03 -9.07
C ASN A 18 -3.18 8.80 -10.57
N HIS A 19 -2.01 8.29 -10.96
CA HIS A 19 -1.68 7.97 -12.35
C HIS A 19 -2.28 6.64 -12.83
N GLY A 20 -2.97 5.89 -11.96
CA GLY A 20 -3.67 4.67 -12.34
C GLY A 20 -2.75 3.46 -12.51
N HIS A 21 -1.62 3.41 -11.81
CA HIS A 21 -0.69 2.27 -11.93
C HIS A 21 -1.17 1.00 -11.21
N PHE A 22 -2.27 1.06 -10.46
CA PHE A 22 -2.77 -0.05 -9.67
C PHE A 22 -4.19 -0.45 -10.03
N THR A 23 -4.49 -1.72 -9.79
CA THR A 23 -5.84 -2.28 -9.85
C THR A 23 -6.19 -2.89 -8.49
N VAL A 24 -7.47 -2.81 -8.11
CA VAL A 24 -8.03 -3.48 -6.94
C VAL A 24 -9.06 -4.47 -7.44
N ASN A 25 -8.85 -5.76 -7.16
CA ASN A 25 -9.69 -6.86 -7.64
C ASN A 25 -9.90 -6.80 -9.18
N GLY A 26 -8.86 -6.44 -9.93
CA GLY A 26 -8.91 -6.29 -11.39
C GLY A 26 -9.46 -4.95 -11.89
N ASN A 27 -10.11 -4.15 -11.04
CA ASN A 27 -10.65 -2.85 -11.42
C ASN A 27 -9.60 -1.75 -11.28
N HIS A 28 -9.54 -0.84 -12.25
CA HIS A 28 -8.64 0.30 -12.19
C HIS A 28 -9.05 1.28 -11.09
N VAL A 29 -8.12 1.64 -10.20
CA VAL A 29 -8.37 2.58 -9.11
C VAL A 29 -7.30 3.66 -9.10
N ASN A 30 -7.75 4.91 -9.27
CA ASN A 30 -6.90 6.10 -9.23
C ASN A 30 -7.15 7.02 -8.02
N ILE A 31 -7.93 6.54 -7.04
CA ILE A 31 -8.30 7.31 -5.84
C ILE A 31 -7.36 6.92 -4.68
N PRO A 32 -6.49 7.83 -4.21
CA PRO A 32 -5.52 7.51 -3.15
C PRO A 32 -6.15 7.39 -1.77
N SER A 33 -7.37 7.91 -1.60
CA SER A 33 -8.19 7.76 -0.38
C SER A 33 -9.12 6.54 -0.43
N TYR A 34 -8.94 5.64 -1.40
CA TYR A 34 -9.75 4.43 -1.51
C TYR A 34 -9.58 3.54 -0.27
N LEU A 35 -10.69 3.18 0.37
CA LEU A 35 -10.71 2.29 1.53
C LEU A 35 -10.69 0.83 1.07
N ILE A 36 -9.60 0.14 1.40
CA ILE A 36 -9.40 -1.27 1.07
C ILE A 36 -10.05 -2.13 2.16
N LYS A 37 -10.68 -3.23 1.76
CA LYS A 37 -11.31 -4.21 2.65
C LYS A 37 -10.43 -5.45 2.81
N VAL A 38 -10.71 -6.21 3.86
CA VAL A 38 -10.08 -7.52 4.06
C VAL A 38 -10.46 -8.44 2.90
N GLY A 39 -9.48 -9.14 2.35
CA GLY A 39 -9.62 -10.02 1.19
C GLY A 39 -9.34 -9.35 -0.15
N ASP A 40 -9.30 -8.00 -0.21
CA ASP A 40 -8.99 -7.30 -1.46
C ASP A 40 -7.56 -7.59 -1.93
N VAL A 41 -7.43 -7.78 -3.23
CA VAL A 41 -6.17 -8.00 -3.93
C VAL A 41 -5.84 -6.76 -4.74
N VAL A 42 -4.70 -6.15 -4.43
CA VAL A 42 -4.17 -4.99 -5.15
C VAL A 42 -3.01 -5.43 -6.02
N ALA A 43 -3.04 -5.10 -7.31
CA ALA A 43 -2.01 -5.47 -8.26
C ALA A 43 -1.49 -4.24 -9.02
N VAL A 44 -0.26 -4.32 -9.52
CA VAL A 44 0.23 -3.37 -10.52
C VAL A 44 -0.44 -3.68 -11.86
N SER A 45 -0.95 -2.67 -12.56
CA SER A 45 -1.58 -2.86 -13.86
C SER A 45 -0.57 -3.34 -14.90
N GLU A 46 -0.99 -4.15 -15.87
CA GLU A 46 -0.09 -4.70 -16.90
C GLU A 46 0.68 -3.60 -17.65
N LYS A 47 -0.01 -2.51 -17.99
CA LYS A 47 0.59 -1.32 -18.61
C LYS A 47 1.71 -0.75 -17.73
N ALA A 48 1.46 -0.63 -16.42
CA ALA A 48 2.42 -0.10 -15.47
C ALA A 48 3.59 -1.07 -15.21
N SER A 49 3.36 -2.39 -15.28
CA SER A 49 4.40 -3.40 -15.04
C SER A 49 5.56 -3.31 -16.05
N SER A 50 5.35 -2.72 -17.22
CA SER A 50 6.40 -2.51 -18.23
C SER A 50 7.34 -1.34 -17.90
N ASN A 51 6.94 -0.45 -16.99
CA ASN A 51 7.69 0.73 -16.62
C ASN A 51 8.98 0.34 -15.85
N ALA A 52 10.08 1.05 -16.14
CA ALA A 52 11.39 0.80 -15.55
C ALA A 52 11.38 0.79 -14.01
N PHE A 53 10.51 1.61 -13.40
CA PHE A 53 10.35 1.64 -11.95
C PHE A 53 9.88 0.29 -11.37
N PHE A 54 8.81 -0.30 -11.92
CA PHE A 54 8.26 -1.56 -11.42
C PHE A 54 9.15 -2.76 -11.76
N LYS A 55 9.88 -2.71 -12.88
CA LYS A 55 10.90 -3.71 -13.21
C LYS A 55 12.03 -3.72 -12.18
N LYS A 56 12.58 -2.54 -11.89
CA LYS A 56 13.57 -2.38 -10.82
C LYS A 56 13.02 -2.87 -9.49
N LEU A 57 11.76 -2.59 -9.17
CA LEU A 57 11.13 -3.04 -7.93
C LEU A 57 11.02 -4.58 -7.82
N LYS A 58 10.92 -5.30 -8.95
CA LYS A 58 11.03 -6.78 -8.98
C LYS A 58 12.47 -7.27 -8.82
N GLU A 59 13.44 -6.55 -9.37
CA GLU A 59 14.86 -6.91 -9.30
C GLU A 59 15.49 -6.56 -7.95
N ASP A 60 14.99 -5.51 -7.30
CA ASP A 60 15.55 -4.95 -6.07
C ASP A 60 15.26 -5.87 -4.88
N ASP A 61 16.31 -6.44 -4.30
CA ASP A 61 16.25 -7.30 -3.12
C ASP A 61 16.15 -6.54 -1.80
N ALA A 62 16.02 -5.20 -1.86
CA ALA A 62 15.65 -4.39 -0.72
C ALA A 62 14.32 -4.87 -0.10
N PHE A 63 14.44 -5.72 0.93
CA PHE A 63 13.32 -6.33 1.62
C PHE A 63 12.66 -5.31 2.55
N VAL A 64 11.72 -4.53 2.03
CA VAL A 64 10.74 -3.85 2.89
C VAL A 64 9.70 -4.91 3.28
N ALA A 65 9.83 -5.44 4.50
CA ALA A 65 8.88 -6.38 5.06
C ALA A 65 7.48 -5.75 5.07
N ALA A 66 6.51 -6.43 4.45
CA ALA A 66 5.11 -6.05 4.60
C ALA A 66 4.68 -6.32 6.06
N PRO A 67 3.84 -5.46 6.67
CA PRO A 67 3.23 -5.73 7.96
C PRO A 67 2.43 -7.03 7.95
N LYS A 68 2.23 -7.66 9.11
CA LYS A 68 1.54 -8.97 9.24
C LYS A 68 0.13 -9.02 8.63
N TRP A 69 -0.56 -7.87 8.55
CA TRP A 69 -1.91 -7.76 8.00
C TRP A 69 -1.94 -7.64 6.46
N LEU A 70 -0.78 -7.60 5.82
CA LEU A 70 -0.60 -7.50 4.37
C LEU A 70 0.26 -8.66 3.85
N ASP A 71 -0.24 -9.34 2.83
CA ASP A 71 0.56 -10.27 2.05
C ASP A 71 1.14 -9.55 0.83
N ARG A 72 2.39 -9.85 0.47
CA ARG A 72 3.06 -9.27 -0.69
C ARG A 72 3.72 -10.36 -1.51
N ASP A 73 3.27 -10.50 -2.75
CA ASP A 73 3.95 -11.26 -3.78
C ASP A 73 4.81 -10.32 -4.65
N LYS A 74 6.13 -10.46 -4.52
CA LYS A 74 7.12 -9.69 -5.27
C LYS A 74 7.15 -10.07 -6.75
N ASN A 75 6.89 -11.33 -7.09
CA ASN A 75 7.00 -11.84 -8.47
C ASN A 75 5.86 -11.32 -9.34
N THR A 76 4.65 -11.36 -8.80
CA THR A 76 3.44 -10.89 -9.49
C THR A 76 3.18 -9.40 -9.28
N LEU A 77 3.90 -8.73 -8.37
CA LEU A 77 3.61 -7.37 -7.90
C LEU A 77 2.15 -7.24 -7.43
N GLN A 78 1.71 -8.25 -6.68
CA GLN A 78 0.38 -8.30 -6.08
C GLN A 78 0.51 -8.24 -4.56
N GLY A 79 -0.48 -7.65 -3.91
CA GLY A 79 -0.59 -7.63 -2.47
C GLY A 79 -2.02 -7.88 -2.04
N LYS A 80 -2.20 -8.69 -0.99
CA LYS A 80 -3.52 -9.04 -0.46
C LYS A 80 -3.67 -8.49 0.95
N VAL A 81 -4.85 -7.97 1.27
CA VAL A 81 -5.20 -7.59 2.64
C VAL A 81 -5.69 -8.82 3.39
N ILE A 82 -4.91 -9.29 4.37
CA ILE A 82 -5.24 -10.48 5.18
C ILE A 82 -6.16 -10.11 6.34
N ALA A 83 -5.91 -8.96 6.96
CA ALA A 83 -6.64 -8.50 8.14
C ALA A 83 -6.67 -6.97 8.20
N LEU A 84 -7.51 -6.43 9.08
CA LEU A 84 -7.44 -5.01 9.43
C LEU A 84 -6.27 -4.77 10.40
N PRO A 85 -5.54 -3.65 10.25
CA PRO A 85 -4.45 -3.31 11.16
C PRO A 85 -4.98 -3.06 12.57
N THR A 86 -4.29 -3.60 13.56
CA THR A 86 -4.52 -3.32 14.98
C THR A 86 -3.60 -2.20 15.46
N LYS A 87 -3.84 -1.68 16.67
CA LYS A 87 -2.96 -0.64 17.25
C LYS A 87 -1.50 -1.09 17.38
N ALA A 88 -1.28 -2.40 17.59
CA ALA A 88 0.07 -2.98 17.69
C ALA A 88 0.82 -3.01 16.34
N ASP A 89 0.11 -2.85 15.21
CA ASP A 89 0.70 -2.82 13.87
C ASP A 89 1.14 -1.41 13.43
N ILE A 90 0.98 -0.40 14.30
CA ILE A 90 1.39 0.98 14.04
C ILE A 90 2.83 1.18 14.54
N ASP A 91 3.75 1.46 13.63
CA ASP A 91 5.18 1.60 13.98
C ASP A 91 5.53 2.90 14.75
N PHE A 92 4.57 3.82 14.86
CA PHE A 92 4.77 5.12 15.50
C PHE A 92 4.13 5.12 16.88
N ASP A 93 4.89 5.53 17.88
CA ASP A 93 4.34 5.86 19.19
C ASP A 93 3.57 7.18 19.07
N ILE A 94 2.24 7.09 19.07
CA ILE A 94 1.33 8.22 18.91
C ILE A 94 0.42 8.28 20.14
N ALA A 95 0.45 9.41 20.82
CA ALA A 95 -0.47 9.74 21.91
C ALA A 95 -1.88 10.03 21.36
N VAL A 96 -2.65 8.98 21.06
CA VAL A 96 -4.01 9.09 20.49
C VAL A 96 -4.94 9.91 21.38
N HIS A 97 -4.75 9.89 22.71
CA HIS A 97 -5.57 10.66 23.66
C HIS A 97 -5.52 12.17 23.38
N LEU A 98 -4.36 12.73 23.04
CA LEU A 98 -4.22 14.16 22.71
C LEU A 98 -5.02 14.55 21.47
N ILE A 99 -5.17 13.64 20.51
CA ILE A 99 -5.96 13.87 19.30
C ILE A 99 -7.45 13.89 19.64
N VAL A 100 -7.91 12.97 20.51
CA VAL A 100 -9.30 12.92 20.95
C VAL A 100 -9.66 14.18 21.75
N GLU A 101 -8.81 14.57 22.70
CA GLU A 101 -8.98 15.78 23.51
C GLU A 101 -9.07 17.05 22.66
N LEU A 102 -8.28 17.13 21.58
CA LEU A 102 -8.31 18.26 20.66
C LEU A 102 -9.65 18.44 19.95
N TYR A 103 -10.28 17.33 19.52
CA TYR A 103 -11.57 17.34 18.82
C TYR A 103 -12.80 17.34 19.74
N SER A 104 -12.61 17.16 21.06
CA SER A 104 -13.67 17.25 22.07
C SER A 104 -13.85 18.65 22.69
N LYS A 105 -13.04 19.62 22.26
CA LYS A 105 -13.25 21.05 22.55
C LYS A 105 -14.33 21.62 21.64
#